data_AF-A0A7V3F9R8-F1
#
_entry.id   AF-A0A7V3F9R8-F1
#
_cell.length_a   1.000
_cell.length_b   1.000
_cell.length_c   1.000
_cell.angle_alpha   90.00
_cell.angle_beta   90.00
_cell.angle_gamma   90.00
#
_symmetry.space_group_name_H-M   'P 1'
#
loop_
_entity.id
_entity.type
_entity.pdbx_description
1 polymer ?
#
loop_
_entity_poly.entity_id
_entity_poly.type
_entity_poly.pdbx_seq_one_letter_code
_entity_poly.pdbx_strand_id
1 'polypeptide(L)'
;MNSQGSPLTRADNLRESATPAPPTPSNGRHKFSLGHWIIVGLLVLPFLGLTFVFVAPWLFPGLPIVQVSVTPPEPKEVGERLVGPVLYTLSARDPERWTYFDFSRGSVVEVPHQFVVDWDLAFQRHKILVNGGATNPKGQGAILNLGEVPFEAVTEAPVEGYVEDTIATITADSIVTENLAIKSWYRYNWLTHVLRPKPHVYVVRTADGKYAKMRLVSYYCEGGQASGCFTFEYVYQGDGSRRLTG
;
A
#
# COMPACT_ATOMS: atom_id res chain seq x y z
N MET A 1 21.73 103.43 -15.11
CA MET A 1 21.54 104.49 -16.14
C MET A 1 21.13 103.82 -17.43
N ASN A 2 19.92 104.11 -17.89
CA ASN A 2 19.34 103.68 -19.16
C ASN A 2 20.01 104.37 -20.35
N SER A 3 20.04 103.68 -21.49
CA SER A 3 20.05 104.24 -22.86
C SER A 3 19.74 103.09 -23.83
N GLN A 4 18.48 102.84 -24.17
CA GLN A 4 17.76 103.30 -25.38
C GLN A 4 18.24 102.68 -26.72
N GLY A 5 17.27 102.18 -27.50
CA GLY A 5 17.39 102.05 -28.97
C GLY A 5 16.70 100.82 -29.60
N SER A 6 15.40 100.91 -29.92
CA SER A 6 14.63 100.02 -30.84
C SER A 6 14.99 100.32 -32.32
N PRO A 7 14.29 99.85 -33.40
CA PRO A 7 13.22 98.82 -33.56
C PRO A 7 13.43 97.92 -34.82
N LEU A 8 12.53 96.95 -35.08
CA LEU A 8 11.73 96.83 -36.33
C LEU A 8 10.98 95.48 -36.42
N THR A 9 9.67 95.63 -36.65
CA THR A 9 8.63 94.65 -36.95
C THR A 9 8.70 94.17 -38.41
N ARG A 10 8.19 92.95 -38.71
CA ARG A 10 7.06 92.70 -39.65
C ARG A 10 6.95 91.22 -40.10
N ALA A 11 5.83 90.62 -39.69
CA ALA A 11 4.98 89.61 -40.34
C ALA A 11 5.60 88.55 -41.27
N ASP A 12 5.64 87.31 -40.77
CA ASP A 12 5.81 86.09 -41.56
C ASP A 12 4.46 85.53 -42.05
N ASN A 13 4.54 84.93 -43.24
CA ASN A 13 3.47 84.48 -44.11
C ASN A 13 2.59 83.36 -43.54
N LEU A 14 1.27 83.50 -43.73
CA LEU A 14 0.30 82.40 -43.66
C LEU A 14 0.48 81.50 -44.89
N ARG A 15 0.77 80.21 -44.66
CA ARG A 15 0.69 79.16 -45.68
C ARG A 15 -0.23 78.07 -45.13
N GLU A 16 -1.49 78.09 -45.57
CA GLU A 16 -2.46 77.01 -45.37
C GLU A 16 -1.95 75.73 -46.03
N SER A 17 -1.63 74.71 -45.24
CA SER A 17 -1.34 73.36 -45.71
C SER A 17 -2.59 72.50 -45.55
N ALA A 18 -3.23 72.16 -46.67
CA ALA A 18 -4.32 71.20 -46.72
C ALA A 18 -3.85 69.80 -46.28
N THR A 19 -4.58 69.18 -45.35
CA THR A 19 -4.34 67.84 -44.80
C THR A 19 -4.67 66.75 -45.84
N PRO A 20 -3.80 65.75 -46.09
CA PRO A 20 -4.16 64.61 -46.94
C PRO A 20 -5.09 63.63 -46.21
N ALA A 21 -6.05 63.07 -46.94
CA ALA A 21 -7.03 62.09 -46.46
C ALA A 21 -6.37 60.77 -46.00
N PRO A 22 -6.96 60.04 -45.03
CA PRO A 22 -6.37 58.82 -44.49
C PRO A 22 -6.41 57.65 -45.49
N PRO A 23 -5.42 56.74 -45.48
CA PRO A 23 -5.40 55.58 -46.35
C PRO A 23 -6.43 54.51 -45.91
N THR A 24 -7.07 53.90 -46.90
CA THR A 24 -8.01 52.78 -46.76
C THR A 24 -7.29 51.52 -46.23
N PRO A 25 -7.86 50.76 -45.28
CA PRO A 25 -7.20 49.57 -44.74
C PRO A 25 -7.10 48.46 -45.79
N SER A 26 -5.89 47.97 -46.06
CA SER A 26 -5.67 46.76 -46.86
C SER A 26 -5.97 45.53 -46.00
N ASN A 27 -6.94 44.74 -46.43
CA ASN A 27 -7.40 43.57 -45.69
C ASN A 27 -6.46 42.38 -45.99
N GLY A 28 -5.29 42.37 -45.35
CA GLY A 28 -4.34 41.26 -45.41
C GLY A 28 -4.87 40.05 -44.64
N ARG A 29 -5.54 39.12 -45.33
CA ARG A 29 -5.81 37.78 -44.78
C ARG A 29 -4.49 37.05 -44.57
N HIS A 30 -3.96 37.09 -43.35
CA HIS A 30 -2.96 36.13 -42.91
C HIS A 30 -3.59 34.73 -42.94
N LYS A 31 -3.22 33.93 -43.94
CA LYS A 31 -3.53 32.49 -43.97
C LYS A 31 -2.69 31.83 -42.87
N PHE A 32 -3.22 31.75 -41.66
CA PHE A 32 -2.66 30.91 -40.60
C PHE A 32 -2.75 29.45 -41.08
N SER A 33 -1.59 28.87 -41.41
CA SER A 33 -1.50 27.48 -41.85
C SER A 33 -1.75 26.55 -40.66
N LEU A 34 -2.90 25.87 -40.69
CA LEU A 34 -3.32 24.86 -39.72
C LEU A 34 -2.26 23.75 -39.52
N GLY A 35 -1.42 23.50 -40.53
CA GLY A 35 -0.38 22.47 -40.50
C GLY A 35 0.76 22.72 -39.50
N HIS A 36 1.08 23.97 -39.19
CA HIS A 36 2.18 24.29 -38.27
C HIS A 36 1.84 23.91 -36.82
N TRP A 37 0.60 24.12 -36.39
CA TRP A 37 0.13 23.75 -35.04
C TRP A 37 -0.06 22.24 -34.87
N ILE A 38 -0.37 21.51 -35.95
CA ILE A 38 -0.46 20.04 -35.93
C ILE A 38 0.94 19.43 -35.70
N ILE A 39 1.99 19.97 -36.34
CA ILE A 39 3.36 19.50 -36.18
C ILE A 39 3.91 19.82 -34.78
N VAL A 40 3.63 21.03 -34.26
CA VAL A 40 4.00 21.40 -32.88
C VAL A 40 3.25 20.53 -31.86
N GLY A 41 1.96 20.24 -32.08
CA GLY A 41 1.20 19.30 -31.26
C GLY A 41 1.81 17.90 -31.24
N LEU A 42 2.18 17.35 -32.40
CA LEU A 42 2.82 16.04 -32.53
C LEU A 42 4.20 15.96 -31.88
N LEU A 43 4.95 17.07 -31.83
CA LEU A 43 6.26 17.13 -31.17
C LEU A 43 6.16 17.33 -29.65
N VAL A 44 5.12 18.01 -29.14
CA VAL A 44 4.99 18.31 -27.70
C VAL A 44 4.21 17.24 -26.94
N LEU A 45 3.26 16.54 -27.58
CA LEU A 45 2.49 15.45 -26.98
C LEU A 45 3.34 14.31 -26.39
N PRO A 46 4.43 13.82 -27.02
CA PRO A 46 5.29 12.82 -26.39
C PRO A 46 6.04 13.38 -25.17
N PHE A 47 6.41 14.67 -25.16
CA PHE A 47 7.03 15.31 -23.98
C PHE A 47 6.03 15.54 -22.85
N LEU A 48 4.76 15.85 -23.14
CA LEU A 48 3.68 15.93 -22.14
C LEU A 48 3.33 14.56 -21.56
N GLY A 49 3.32 13.51 -22.39
CA GLY A 49 3.14 12.12 -21.93
C GLY A 49 4.30 11.65 -21.06
N LEU A 50 5.54 11.93 -21.46
CA LEU A 50 6.74 11.56 -20.71
C LEU A 50 6.81 12.31 -19.37
N THR A 51 6.56 13.62 -19.36
CA THR A 51 6.49 14.41 -18.12
C THR A 51 5.36 13.91 -17.20
N PHE A 52 4.20 13.54 -17.75
CA PHE A 52 3.15 12.91 -16.94
C PHE A 52 3.61 11.58 -16.32
N VAL A 53 4.35 10.73 -17.04
CA VAL A 53 4.93 9.49 -16.47
C VAL A 53 5.93 9.78 -15.35
N PHE A 54 6.73 10.83 -15.46
CA PHE A 54 7.70 11.21 -14.42
C PHE A 54 7.07 11.96 -13.24
N VAL A 55 5.96 12.68 -13.45
CA VAL A 55 5.32 13.54 -12.43
C VAL A 55 4.14 12.84 -11.74
N ALA A 56 3.40 11.97 -12.44
CA ALA A 56 2.24 11.26 -11.89
C ALA A 56 2.56 10.41 -10.65
N PRO A 57 3.71 9.74 -10.52
CA PRO A 57 4.08 9.05 -9.27
C PRO A 57 4.18 9.99 -8.05
N TRP A 58 4.51 11.26 -8.28
CA TRP A 58 4.60 12.29 -7.23
C TRP A 58 3.25 12.94 -6.92
N LEU A 59 2.37 13.08 -7.93
CA LEU A 59 1.03 13.63 -7.76
C LEU A 59 0.04 12.61 -7.19
N PHE A 60 0.27 11.31 -7.45
CA PHE A 60 -0.57 10.22 -6.97
C PHE A 60 0.27 9.17 -6.24
N PRO A 61 0.89 9.52 -5.10
CA PRO A 61 1.49 8.53 -4.22
C PRO A 61 0.33 7.69 -3.68
N GLY A 62 0.08 6.52 -4.25
CA GLY A 62 -1.10 5.70 -3.90
C GLY A 62 -1.27 5.54 -2.38
N LEU A 63 -2.50 5.29 -1.92
CA LEU A 63 -2.96 5.39 -0.51
C LEU A 63 -1.85 5.25 0.55
N PRO A 64 -1.79 6.17 1.53
CA PRO A 64 -0.77 6.14 2.57
C PRO A 64 -0.77 4.78 3.28
N ILE A 65 0.41 4.27 3.59
CA ILE A 65 0.56 3.01 4.32
C ILE A 65 0.08 3.24 5.75
N VAL A 66 -0.83 2.40 6.24
CA VAL A 66 -1.27 2.44 7.64
C VAL A 66 -0.07 2.09 8.52
N GLN A 67 0.35 3.04 9.36
CA GLN A 67 1.44 2.87 10.30
C GLN A 67 0.88 2.72 11.71
N VAL A 68 0.98 1.51 12.26
CA VAL A 68 0.57 1.20 13.63
C VAL A 68 1.82 0.86 14.43
N SER A 69 1.92 1.30 15.68
CA SER A 69 3.03 0.93 16.57
C SER A 69 2.94 -0.55 16.94
N VAL A 70 4.07 -1.20 17.25
CA VAL A 70 4.06 -2.62 17.67
C VAL A 70 3.30 -2.77 18.98
N THR A 71 2.39 -3.76 19.04
CA THR A 71 1.62 -4.09 20.23
C THR A 71 2.55 -4.70 21.27
N PRO A 72 2.66 -4.14 22.49
CA PRO A 72 3.40 -4.77 23.58
C PRO A 72 2.85 -6.17 23.87
N PRO A 73 3.70 -7.21 24.00
CA PRO A 73 3.23 -8.54 24.34
C PRO A 73 2.57 -8.58 25.72
N GLU A 74 1.34 -9.05 25.78
CA GLU A 74 0.59 -9.28 27.02
C GLU A 74 -0.22 -10.58 26.88
N PRO A 75 0.46 -11.75 26.93
CA PRO A 75 -0.20 -13.03 26.71
C PRO A 75 -1.20 -13.33 27.83
N LYS A 76 -2.48 -13.43 27.48
CA LYS A 76 -3.55 -13.74 28.42
C LYS A 76 -4.59 -14.65 27.78
N GLU A 77 -4.72 -15.87 28.32
CA GLU A 77 -5.69 -16.85 27.85
C GLU A 77 -7.11 -16.29 27.86
N VAL A 78 -7.78 -16.42 26.72
CA VAL A 78 -9.15 -15.97 26.54
C VAL A 78 -10.18 -17.04 26.90
N GLY A 79 -9.74 -18.30 27.03
CA GLY A 79 -10.60 -19.45 27.29
C GLY A 79 -11.50 -19.77 26.10
N GLU A 80 -12.76 -20.11 26.37
CA GLU A 80 -13.75 -20.50 25.36
C GLU A 80 -14.40 -19.31 24.62
N ARG A 81 -13.97 -18.08 24.90
CA ARG A 81 -14.66 -16.88 24.41
C ARG A 81 -14.36 -16.62 22.94
N LEU A 82 -15.36 -16.10 22.23
CA LEU A 82 -15.16 -15.40 20.98
C LEU A 82 -14.49 -14.04 21.25
N VAL A 83 -13.40 -13.75 20.55
CA VAL A 83 -12.63 -12.51 20.70
C VAL A 83 -12.44 -11.85 19.35
N GLY A 84 -12.69 -10.55 19.29
CA GLY A 84 -12.45 -9.69 18.13
C GLY A 84 -13.69 -8.99 17.57
N PRO A 85 -13.54 -8.21 16.49
CA PRO A 85 -12.30 -7.98 15.75
C PRO A 85 -11.21 -7.30 16.60
N VAL A 86 -9.98 -7.81 16.54
CA VAL A 86 -8.79 -7.23 17.18
C VAL A 86 -7.80 -6.82 16.10
N LEU A 87 -7.31 -5.59 16.15
CA LEU A 87 -6.18 -5.14 15.35
C LEU A 87 -4.89 -5.35 16.14
N TYR A 88 -3.98 -6.18 15.63
CA TYR A 88 -2.74 -6.54 16.29
C TYR A 88 -1.53 -6.26 15.40
N THR A 89 -0.45 -5.73 15.99
CA THR A 89 0.79 -5.41 15.28
C THR A 89 1.99 -6.09 15.91
N LEU A 90 2.74 -6.88 15.14
CA LEU A 90 3.99 -7.51 15.55
C LEU A 90 5.16 -7.17 14.63
N SER A 91 6.37 -7.22 15.20
CA SER A 91 7.62 -7.14 14.45
C SER A 91 8.08 -8.53 14.05
N ALA A 92 8.39 -8.74 12.78
CA ALA A 92 8.99 -9.92 12.18
C ALA A 92 10.22 -9.53 11.33
N ARG A 93 10.93 -8.48 11.75
CA ARG A 93 12.01 -7.85 10.96
C ARG A 93 13.27 -8.70 10.86
N ASP A 94 13.52 -9.50 11.89
CA ASP A 94 14.70 -10.35 12.01
C ASP A 94 14.65 -11.46 10.93
N PRO A 95 15.66 -11.57 10.04
CA PRO A 95 15.69 -12.62 9.02
C PRO A 95 16.04 -14.00 9.57
N GLU A 96 16.56 -14.10 10.79
CA GLU A 96 17.02 -15.33 11.42
C GLU A 96 16.05 -15.82 12.49
N ARG A 97 15.15 -14.96 12.99
CA ARG A 97 14.18 -15.30 14.04
C ARG A 97 12.74 -15.26 13.57
N TRP A 98 11.98 -16.25 14.03
CA TRP A 98 10.53 -16.27 13.92
C TRP A 98 9.90 -15.56 15.11
N THR A 99 8.84 -14.81 14.85
CA THR A 99 7.95 -14.25 15.87
C THR A 99 6.67 -15.07 15.88
N TYR A 100 6.37 -15.68 17.02
CA TYR A 100 5.22 -16.58 17.18
C TYR A 100 4.05 -15.84 17.79
N PHE A 101 2.86 -16.09 17.28
CA PHE A 101 1.60 -15.51 17.75
C PHE A 101 0.61 -16.62 18.07
N ASP A 102 -0.12 -16.43 19.16
CA ASP A 102 -1.13 -17.35 19.65
C ASP A 102 -2.48 -16.63 19.76
N PHE A 103 -3.50 -17.14 19.08
CA PHE A 103 -4.81 -16.51 19.09
C PHE A 103 -5.50 -16.64 20.46
N SER A 104 -5.26 -17.74 21.19
CA SER A 104 -5.88 -17.94 22.50
C SER A 104 -5.34 -16.99 23.56
N ARG A 105 -4.10 -16.53 23.42
CA ARG A 105 -3.50 -15.49 24.28
C ARG A 105 -3.56 -14.09 23.71
N GLY A 106 -3.95 -13.94 22.44
CA GLY A 106 -4.03 -12.67 21.74
C GLY A 106 -2.71 -11.90 21.70
N SER A 107 -1.58 -12.60 21.71
CA SER A 107 -0.26 -12.00 21.90
C SER A 107 0.83 -12.80 21.20
N VAL A 108 1.97 -12.14 20.99
CA VAL A 108 3.24 -12.82 20.74
C VAL A 108 3.61 -13.68 21.96
N VAL A 109 4.12 -14.87 21.70
CA VAL A 109 4.52 -15.86 22.71
C VAL A 109 5.95 -16.35 22.47
N GLU A 110 6.60 -16.82 23.53
CA GLU A 110 7.88 -17.51 23.45
C GLU A 110 7.66 -19.01 23.18
N VAL A 111 8.52 -19.60 22.35
CA VAL A 111 8.46 -21.03 22.01
C VAL A 111 9.71 -21.70 22.55
N PRO A 112 9.64 -22.33 23.75
CA PRO A 112 10.84 -22.81 24.46
C PRO A 112 11.43 -24.10 23.89
N HIS A 113 10.67 -24.86 23.10
CA HIS A 113 11.13 -26.11 22.49
C HIS A 113 10.36 -26.44 21.21
N GLN A 114 10.89 -27.40 20.45
CA GLN A 114 10.27 -27.86 19.20
C GLN A 114 8.97 -28.63 19.47
N PHE A 115 8.06 -28.59 18.49
CA PHE A 115 6.82 -29.36 18.44
C PHE A 115 5.73 -29.02 19.48
N VAL A 116 5.85 -27.89 20.18
CA VAL A 116 4.76 -27.37 21.04
C VAL A 116 3.59 -26.84 20.23
N VAL A 117 2.38 -26.94 20.80
CA VAL A 117 1.10 -26.54 20.18
C VAL A 117 0.48 -25.29 20.83
N ASP A 118 1.30 -24.49 21.51
CA ASP A 118 0.93 -23.29 22.27
C ASP A 118 1.17 -21.99 21.49
N TRP A 119 1.27 -22.08 20.18
CA TRP A 119 1.35 -20.96 19.22
C TRP A 119 0.64 -21.37 17.93
N ASP A 120 0.14 -20.40 17.15
CA ASP A 120 -0.67 -20.69 15.97
C ASP A 120 -0.03 -20.23 14.67
N LEU A 121 0.55 -19.04 14.66
CA LEU A 121 1.19 -18.45 13.49
C LEU A 121 2.63 -18.08 13.81
N ALA A 122 3.52 -18.26 12.83
CA ALA A 122 4.89 -17.80 12.88
C ALA A 122 5.17 -16.82 11.75
N PHE A 123 5.79 -15.69 12.09
CA PHE A 123 6.13 -14.61 11.16
C PHE A 123 7.64 -14.41 11.08
N GLN A 124 8.18 -14.32 9.86
CA GLN A 124 9.58 -13.99 9.61
C GLN A 124 9.69 -13.25 8.27
N ARG A 125 10.21 -12.03 8.29
CA ARG A 125 10.22 -11.14 7.12
C ARG A 125 8.81 -11.08 6.53
N HIS A 126 8.60 -11.48 5.28
CA HIS A 126 7.27 -11.52 4.66
C HIS A 126 6.58 -12.89 4.76
N LYS A 127 7.24 -13.89 5.36
CA LYS A 127 6.72 -15.25 5.47
C LYS A 127 5.75 -15.37 6.64
N ILE A 128 4.71 -16.15 6.42
CA ILE A 128 3.73 -16.56 7.42
C ILE A 128 3.60 -18.08 7.32
N LEU A 129 3.77 -18.74 8.45
CA LEU A 129 3.64 -20.18 8.63
C LEU A 129 2.60 -20.47 9.72
N VAL A 130 2.10 -21.69 9.74
CA VAL A 130 1.14 -22.16 10.74
C VAL A 130 1.73 -23.30 11.54
N ASN A 131 1.28 -23.47 12.78
CA ASN A 131 1.68 -24.58 13.63
C ASN A 131 1.01 -25.89 13.21
N GLY A 132 1.44 -26.46 12.09
CA GLY A 132 0.94 -27.70 11.52
C GLY A 132 1.76 -28.17 10.32
N GLY A 133 1.38 -29.31 9.75
CA GLY A 133 2.04 -29.87 8.57
C GLY A 133 3.55 -30.05 8.75
N ALA A 134 4.32 -29.64 7.73
CA ALA A 134 5.77 -29.74 7.72
C ALA A 134 6.47 -28.86 8.77
N THR A 135 5.81 -27.79 9.24
CA THR A 135 6.37 -26.88 10.25
C THR A 135 6.32 -27.51 11.64
N ASN A 136 5.21 -28.17 11.98
CA ASN A 136 5.08 -28.94 13.21
C ASN A 136 4.08 -30.10 13.03
N PRO A 137 4.53 -31.36 12.96
CA PRO A 137 3.64 -32.51 12.78
C PRO A 137 2.77 -32.82 14.02
N LYS A 138 2.96 -32.16 15.16
CA LYS A 138 2.10 -32.28 16.35
C LYS A 138 0.94 -31.29 16.34
N GLY A 139 1.08 -30.19 15.61
CA GLY A 139 0.03 -29.19 15.47
C GLY A 139 -0.94 -29.54 14.34
N GLN A 140 -2.19 -29.09 14.49
CA GLN A 140 -3.25 -29.26 13.50
C GLN A 140 -3.39 -28.04 12.58
N GLY A 141 -2.46 -27.09 12.68
CA GLY A 141 -2.54 -25.79 12.04
C GLY A 141 -2.65 -25.87 10.52
N ALA A 142 -3.58 -25.10 9.95
CA ALA A 142 -3.76 -25.00 8.51
C ALA A 142 -4.48 -23.70 8.11
N ILE A 143 -4.30 -23.21 6.89
CA ILE A 143 -4.87 -21.94 6.41
C ILE A 143 -5.73 -22.17 5.18
N LEU A 144 -6.94 -21.60 5.19
CA LEU A 144 -7.80 -21.45 4.02
C LEU A 144 -7.82 -19.97 3.60
N ASN A 145 -7.60 -19.71 2.31
CA ASN A 145 -7.68 -18.37 1.72
C ASN A 145 -9.02 -18.22 0.99
N LEU A 146 -9.91 -17.37 1.51
CA LEU A 146 -11.24 -17.13 0.95
C LEU A 146 -11.23 -16.11 -0.20
N GLY A 147 -10.07 -15.51 -0.49
CA GLY A 147 -9.96 -14.43 -1.46
C GLY A 147 -10.59 -13.14 -0.94
N GLU A 148 -10.96 -12.27 -1.90
CA GLU A 148 -11.53 -10.95 -1.63
C GLU A 148 -13.01 -11.05 -1.27
N VAL A 149 -13.28 -11.26 0.01
CA VAL A 149 -14.62 -11.27 0.60
C VAL A 149 -14.70 -10.23 1.73
N PRO A 150 -15.88 -9.66 2.03
CA PRO A 150 -16.03 -8.77 3.18
C PRO A 150 -15.71 -9.52 4.49
N PHE A 151 -14.87 -8.93 5.33
CA PHE A 151 -14.45 -9.56 6.60
C PHE A 151 -15.63 -9.92 7.50
N GLU A 152 -16.66 -9.07 7.55
CA GLU A 152 -17.88 -9.30 8.32
C GLU A 152 -18.81 -10.38 7.74
N ALA A 153 -18.70 -10.67 6.44
CA ALA A 153 -19.52 -11.70 5.81
C ALA A 153 -19.05 -13.13 6.18
N VAL A 154 -17.82 -13.27 6.70
CA VAL A 154 -17.29 -14.56 7.17
C VAL A 154 -17.73 -14.78 8.61
N THR A 155 -18.91 -15.37 8.78
CA THR A 155 -19.52 -15.63 10.09
C THR A 155 -19.25 -17.03 10.62
N GLU A 156 -18.81 -17.94 9.76
CA GLU A 156 -18.51 -19.33 10.09
C GLU A 156 -17.27 -19.81 9.33
N ALA A 157 -16.38 -20.52 10.02
CA ALA A 157 -15.22 -21.17 9.44
C ALA A 157 -15.66 -22.34 8.54
N PRO A 158 -15.17 -22.47 7.29
CA PRO A 158 -15.48 -23.62 6.45
C PRO A 158 -14.97 -24.94 7.03
N VAL A 159 -15.54 -26.06 6.59
CA VAL A 159 -15.18 -27.41 7.07
C VAL A 159 -13.89 -27.93 6.40
N GLU A 160 -13.67 -27.55 5.14
CA GLU A 160 -12.61 -28.10 4.28
C GLU A 160 -11.89 -27.00 3.48
N GLY A 161 -10.85 -27.41 2.74
CA GLY A 161 -10.05 -26.51 1.90
C GLY A 161 -8.84 -25.89 2.59
N TYR A 162 -8.57 -26.27 3.84
CA TYR A 162 -7.38 -25.81 4.57
C TYR A 162 -6.10 -26.40 3.99
N VAL A 163 -5.07 -25.56 3.92
CA VAL A 163 -3.74 -25.90 3.41
C VAL A 163 -2.75 -25.85 4.57
N GLU A 164 -2.12 -26.99 4.82
CA GLU A 164 -1.02 -27.12 5.78
C GLU A 164 0.29 -26.58 5.19
N ASP A 165 1.27 -26.34 6.06
CA ASP A 165 2.61 -25.98 5.63
C ASP A 165 3.29 -27.16 4.93
N THR A 166 4.00 -26.87 3.84
CA THR A 166 4.76 -27.84 3.06
C THR A 166 6.24 -27.47 2.98
N ILE A 167 7.09 -28.46 2.75
CA ILE A 167 8.51 -28.21 2.44
C ILE A 167 8.61 -27.65 1.01
N ALA A 168 9.07 -26.41 0.89
CA ALA A 168 9.32 -25.74 -0.38
C ALA A 168 10.65 -26.19 -1.00
N THR A 169 11.70 -26.30 -0.20
CA THR A 169 13.05 -26.65 -0.65
C THR A 169 13.85 -27.27 0.48
N ILE A 170 14.70 -28.24 0.15
CA ILE A 170 15.68 -28.84 1.05
C ILE A 170 17.06 -28.55 0.46
N THR A 171 17.93 -27.95 1.25
CA THR A 171 19.36 -27.79 0.97
C THR A 171 20.18 -28.56 2.01
N ALA A 172 21.49 -28.66 1.82
CA ALA A 172 22.38 -29.27 2.81
C ALA A 172 22.29 -28.60 4.19
N ASP A 173 22.04 -27.29 4.20
CA ASP A 173 22.11 -26.46 5.41
C ASP A 173 20.73 -25.99 5.91
N SER A 174 19.65 -26.21 5.16
CA SER A 174 18.32 -25.69 5.53
C SER A 174 17.15 -26.45 4.93
N ILE A 175 16.04 -26.49 5.68
CA ILE A 175 14.73 -26.86 5.17
C ILE A 175 13.89 -25.59 5.14
N VAL A 176 13.39 -25.22 3.96
CA VAL A 176 12.53 -24.07 3.77
C VAL A 176 11.09 -24.56 3.71
N THR A 177 10.26 -24.11 4.65
CA THR A 177 8.82 -24.35 4.66
C THR A 177 8.05 -23.15 4.12
N GLU A 178 6.86 -23.41 3.57
CA GLU A 178 5.92 -22.40 3.10
C GLU A 178 4.47 -22.86 3.28
N ASN A 179 3.55 -21.90 3.39
CA ASN A 179 2.12 -22.17 3.30
C ASN A 179 1.55 -21.65 1.96
N LEU A 180 1.07 -22.56 1.10
CA LEU A 180 0.62 -22.17 -0.25
C LEU A 180 -0.62 -21.25 -0.23
N ALA A 181 -1.47 -21.31 0.82
CA ALA A 181 -2.66 -20.48 0.89
C ALA A 181 -2.33 -19.00 1.17
N ILE A 182 -1.25 -18.71 1.90
CA ILE A 182 -0.92 -17.34 2.34
C ILE A 182 0.42 -16.81 1.83
N LYS A 183 1.32 -17.62 1.25
CA LYS A 183 2.65 -17.16 0.80
C LYS A 183 2.64 -15.97 -0.17
N SER A 184 1.54 -15.79 -0.90
CA SER A 184 1.33 -14.69 -1.85
C SER A 184 0.31 -13.66 -1.35
N TRP A 185 0.33 -13.34 -0.05
CA TRP A 185 -0.61 -12.40 0.59
C TRP A 185 -0.49 -10.95 0.12
N TYR A 186 0.57 -10.58 -0.60
CA TYR A 186 0.84 -9.21 -1.02
C TYR A 186 0.86 -9.02 -2.53
N ARG A 187 0.68 -7.77 -2.95
CA ARG A 187 1.05 -7.23 -4.26
C ARG A 187 2.37 -6.48 -4.10
N TYR A 188 3.36 -6.83 -4.93
CA TYR A 188 4.64 -6.16 -4.96
C TYR A 188 4.65 -5.07 -6.03
N ASN A 189 4.95 -3.83 -5.62
CA ASN A 189 5.24 -2.76 -6.56
C ASN A 189 6.75 -2.73 -6.83
N TRP A 190 7.16 -3.05 -8.05
CA TRP A 190 8.58 -3.12 -8.43
C TRP A 190 9.28 -1.76 -8.51
N LEU A 191 8.53 -0.67 -8.72
CA LEU A 191 9.08 0.69 -8.79
C LEU A 191 9.36 1.24 -7.39
N THR A 192 8.44 1.02 -6.45
CA THR A 192 8.56 1.54 -5.08
C THR A 192 9.10 0.50 -4.10
N HIS A 193 9.27 -0.74 -4.52
CA HIS A 193 9.61 -1.90 -3.68
C HIS A 193 8.65 -2.11 -2.49
N VAL A 194 7.40 -1.64 -2.62
CA VAL A 194 6.39 -1.73 -1.54
C VAL A 194 5.56 -3.00 -1.68
N LEU A 195 5.37 -3.70 -0.56
CA LEU A 195 4.49 -4.85 -0.43
C LEU A 195 3.16 -4.38 0.16
N ARG A 196 2.08 -4.44 -0.62
CA ARG A 196 0.74 -4.10 -0.15
C ARG A 196 -0.08 -5.37 0.07
N PRO A 197 -0.66 -5.60 1.26
CA PRO A 197 -1.57 -6.71 1.46
C PRO A 197 -2.68 -6.75 0.40
N LYS A 198 -3.00 -7.94 -0.09
CA LYS A 198 -4.23 -8.17 -0.84
C LYS A 198 -5.42 -8.10 0.13
N PRO A 199 -6.60 -7.64 -0.30
CA PRO A 199 -7.79 -7.56 0.53
C PRO A 199 -8.43 -8.94 0.76
N HIS A 200 -7.61 -9.95 1.06
CA HIS A 200 -8.05 -11.32 1.25
C HIS A 200 -8.43 -11.57 2.71
N VAL A 201 -9.43 -12.43 2.91
CA VAL A 201 -9.74 -13.01 4.22
C VAL A 201 -9.20 -14.44 4.27
N TYR A 202 -8.54 -14.75 5.37
CA TYR A 202 -8.00 -16.07 5.67
C TYR A 202 -8.76 -16.65 6.86
N VAL A 203 -9.03 -17.95 6.81
CA VAL A 203 -9.46 -18.73 7.97
C VAL A 203 -8.30 -19.62 8.39
N VAL A 204 -7.93 -19.53 9.66
CA VAL A 204 -6.85 -20.29 10.26
C VAL A 204 -7.48 -21.33 11.17
N ARG A 205 -7.15 -22.61 10.94
CA ARG A 205 -7.30 -23.66 11.94
C ARG A 205 -6.05 -23.60 12.84
N THR A 206 -6.23 -23.43 14.13
CA THR A 206 -5.15 -23.28 15.12
C THR A 206 -4.43 -24.59 15.39
N ALA A 207 -3.31 -24.54 16.12
CA ALA A 207 -2.51 -25.72 16.44
C ALA A 207 -3.33 -26.80 17.20
N ASP A 208 -4.26 -26.34 18.04
CA ASP A 208 -5.16 -27.14 18.87
C ASP A 208 -6.53 -27.42 18.21
N GLY A 209 -6.73 -27.01 16.94
CA GLY A 209 -7.91 -27.37 16.15
C GLY A 209 -9.11 -26.43 16.26
N LYS A 210 -8.95 -25.25 16.86
CA LYS A 210 -9.94 -24.17 16.90
C LYS A 210 -9.82 -23.27 15.66
N TYR A 211 -10.58 -22.17 15.61
CA TYR A 211 -10.70 -21.35 14.40
C TYR A 211 -10.51 -19.85 14.67
N ALA A 212 -9.80 -19.20 13.76
CA ALA A 212 -9.76 -17.75 13.63
C ALA A 212 -10.03 -17.33 12.17
N LYS A 213 -10.60 -16.14 11.95
CA LYS A 213 -10.47 -15.43 10.68
C LYS A 213 -9.51 -14.27 10.84
N MET A 214 -8.75 -13.96 9.79
CA MET A 214 -7.88 -12.80 9.78
C MET A 214 -7.77 -12.15 8.40
N ARG A 215 -7.41 -10.87 8.38
CA ARG A 215 -6.93 -10.16 7.19
C ARG A 215 -5.69 -9.35 7.51
N LEU A 216 -4.76 -9.28 6.58
CA LEU A 216 -3.56 -8.47 6.73
C LEU A 216 -3.87 -7.02 6.36
N VAL A 217 -3.47 -6.08 7.23
CA VAL A 217 -3.72 -4.63 7.09
C VAL A 217 -2.46 -3.90 6.63
N SER A 218 -1.31 -4.22 7.20
CA SER A 218 -0.04 -3.57 6.85
C SER A 218 1.17 -4.50 7.06
N TYR A 219 2.27 -4.16 6.39
CA TYR A 219 3.59 -4.80 6.52
C TYR A 219 4.68 -3.84 7.05
N TYR A 220 4.26 -2.63 7.39
CA TYR A 220 5.12 -1.55 7.85
C TYR A 220 4.49 -0.92 9.08
N CYS A 221 5.30 -0.63 10.09
CA CYS A 221 4.89 0.12 11.27
C CYS A 221 5.44 1.56 11.27
N GLU A 222 5.10 2.30 12.30
CA GLU A 222 5.52 3.68 12.55
C GLU A 222 7.06 3.83 12.61
N GLY A 223 7.56 5.02 12.28
CA GLY A 223 9.00 5.32 12.27
C GLY A 223 9.69 5.23 10.91
N GLY A 224 8.92 5.02 9.83
CA GLY A 224 9.38 5.07 8.45
C GLY A 224 9.78 3.70 7.89
N GLN A 225 9.09 3.26 6.82
CA GLN A 225 9.40 2.16 5.87
C GLN A 225 10.03 0.86 6.41
N ALA A 226 10.01 0.62 7.71
CA ALA A 226 10.68 -0.50 8.33
C ALA A 226 9.82 -1.76 8.13
N SER A 227 10.06 -2.37 6.97
CA SER A 227 9.48 -3.61 6.48
C SER A 227 9.66 -4.74 7.50
N GLY A 228 8.77 -5.73 7.46
CA GLY A 228 8.82 -6.86 8.40
C GLY A 228 8.00 -6.56 9.65
N CYS A 229 6.88 -5.84 9.50
CA CYS A 229 6.02 -5.49 10.61
C CYS A 229 4.57 -5.73 10.25
N PHE A 230 4.01 -6.84 10.71
CA PHE A 230 2.66 -7.22 10.34
C PHE A 230 1.66 -6.52 11.23
N THR A 231 0.71 -5.83 10.61
CA THR A 231 -0.56 -5.46 11.24
C THR A 231 -1.65 -6.31 10.61
N PHE A 232 -2.43 -6.99 11.43
CA PHE A 232 -3.53 -7.82 10.97
C PHE A 232 -4.73 -7.65 11.89
N GLU A 233 -5.92 -7.79 11.32
CA GLU A 233 -7.16 -7.84 12.07
C GLU A 233 -7.63 -9.29 12.15
N TYR A 234 -8.09 -9.73 13.31
CA TYR A 234 -8.57 -11.10 13.49
C TYR A 234 -9.79 -11.21 14.41
N VAL A 235 -10.53 -12.31 14.24
CA VAL A 235 -11.51 -12.83 15.19
C VAL A 235 -11.14 -14.27 15.49
N TYR A 236 -11.13 -14.66 16.76
CA TYR A 236 -10.80 -16.01 17.22
C TYR A 236 -11.95 -16.60 18.05
N GLN A 237 -12.25 -17.88 17.82
CA GLN A 237 -13.26 -18.62 18.55
C GLN A 237 -12.62 -19.68 19.46
N GLY A 238 -12.73 -19.46 20.77
CA GLY A 238 -12.07 -20.27 21.79
C GLY A 238 -12.79 -21.58 22.15
N ASP A 239 -14.11 -21.68 21.91
CA ASP A 239 -14.91 -22.87 22.24
C ASP A 239 -14.75 -24.04 21.26
N GLY A 240 -13.98 -23.86 20.19
CA GLY A 240 -13.75 -24.86 19.14
C GLY A 240 -14.90 -25.01 18.13
N SER A 241 -15.99 -24.28 18.29
CA SER A 241 -17.00 -24.15 17.24
C SER A 241 -16.44 -23.40 16.04
N ARG A 242 -17.11 -23.55 14.90
CA ARG A 242 -16.77 -22.82 13.66
C ARG A 242 -17.37 -21.42 13.64
N ARG A 243 -18.08 -20.96 14.68
CA ARG A 243 -18.76 -19.67 14.67
C ARG A 243 -17.76 -18.53 14.91
N LEU A 244 -17.69 -17.57 14.00
CA LEU A 244 -16.76 -16.43 14.02
C LEU A 244 -17.46 -15.07 14.21
N THR A 245 -18.68 -15.10 14.75
CA THR A 245 -19.50 -13.93 15.11
C THR A 245 -20.32 -14.23 16.36
N GLY A 246 -20.55 -13.21 17.18
CA GLY A 246 -21.32 -13.32 18.44
C GLY A 246 -22.81 -13.30 18.21
#